data_AF-A0A7Z8QH03-F1
#
_entry.id   AF-A0A7Z8QH03-F1
#
_cell.length_a   1.000
_cell.length_b   1.000
_cell.length_c   1.000
_cell.angle_alpha   90.00
_cell.angle_beta   90.00
_cell.angle_gamma   90.00
#
_symmetry.space_group_name_H-M   'P 1'
#
loop_
_entity.id
_entity.type
_entity.pdbx_description
1 polymer ?
#
loop_
_entity_poly.entity_id
_entity_poly.type
_entity_poly.pdbx_seq_one_letter_code
_entity_poly.pdbx_strand_id
1 'polypeptide(L)'
;MEKSLLAERHPLWTRSCPELKDIDFIRLGLLRCISAVDSGRHFLQNNEEIYGHLLPHSTYFKSLKSHRRTLMLEALEQQSYQLHAETLLSQGIDYIKAFPELDEYTVEAADGHFIDHACHTEKNSHGKVYAAGSIYALNLRNGLLRFLCLVTNGTQRHQEIPRLRGHIEKQNKGNNTSHKH
;
A
#
# COMPACT_ATOMS: atom_id res chain seq x y z
N MET A 1 -12.77 7.03 1.92
CA MET A 1 -12.21 8.32 2.36
C MET A 1 -12.91 8.83 3.61
N GLU A 2 -14.25 8.95 3.63
CA GLU A 2 -15.01 9.44 4.79
C GLU A 2 -14.75 8.64 6.09
N LYS A 3 -14.79 7.30 6.03
CA LYS A 3 -14.46 6.46 7.20
C LYS A 3 -13.04 6.70 7.75
N SER A 4 -12.07 6.97 6.89
CA SER A 4 -10.69 7.31 7.29
C SER A 4 -10.60 8.69 7.93
N LEU A 5 -11.36 9.66 7.42
CA LEU A 5 -11.45 10.98 8.03
C LEU A 5 -12.10 10.93 9.41
N LEU A 6 -13.12 10.10 9.60
CA LEU A 6 -13.82 9.94 10.88
C LEU A 6 -13.01 9.17 11.92
N ALA A 7 -12.08 8.30 11.48
CA ALA A 7 -11.23 7.52 12.38
C ALA A 7 -10.12 8.37 13.03
N GLU A 8 -9.74 9.50 12.43
CA GLU A 8 -8.72 10.40 12.96
C GLU A 8 -9.34 11.72 13.44
N ARG A 9 -9.12 12.09 14.71
CA ARG A 9 -9.67 13.35 15.28
C ARG A 9 -9.12 14.60 14.58
N HIS A 10 -7.86 14.57 14.15
CA HIS A 10 -7.17 15.66 13.44
C HIS A 10 -6.25 15.10 12.35
N PRO A 11 -6.78 14.71 11.18
CA PRO A 11 -5.99 14.08 10.14
C PRO A 11 -4.96 15.06 9.56
N LEU A 12 -3.68 14.85 9.89
CA LEU A 12 -2.56 15.69 9.44
C LEU A 12 -2.39 15.70 7.92
N TRP A 13 -3.00 14.73 7.24
CA TRP A 13 -2.95 14.59 5.80
C TRP A 13 -4.07 15.33 5.07
N THR A 14 -5.09 15.85 5.75
CA THR A 14 -6.21 16.54 5.08
C THR A 14 -5.77 17.90 4.55
N ARG A 15 -5.93 18.12 3.24
CA ARG A 15 -5.61 19.39 2.58
C ARG A 15 -6.48 19.63 1.36
N SER A 16 -6.91 20.88 1.16
CA SER A 16 -7.50 21.29 -0.11
C SER A 16 -6.44 21.29 -1.21
N CYS A 17 -6.59 20.40 -2.19
CA CYS A 17 -5.69 20.24 -3.33
C CYS A 17 -6.49 20.52 -4.62
N PRO A 18 -6.52 21.76 -5.13
CA PRO A 18 -7.40 22.14 -6.24
C PRO A 18 -6.97 21.54 -7.58
N GLU A 19 -5.66 21.37 -7.81
CA GLU A 19 -5.12 20.86 -9.08
C GLU A 19 -5.33 19.36 -9.28
N LEU A 20 -5.22 18.58 -8.20
CA LEU A 20 -5.46 17.14 -8.20
C LEU A 20 -6.02 16.80 -6.83
N LYS A 21 -7.31 16.48 -6.76
CA LYS A 21 -7.94 16.13 -5.49
C LYS A 21 -7.40 14.80 -5.00
N ASP A 22 -7.49 14.58 -3.70
CA ASP A 22 -7.00 13.36 -3.09
C ASP A 22 -7.77 12.12 -3.54
N ILE A 23 -9.08 12.24 -3.77
CA ILE A 23 -9.88 11.15 -4.31
C ILE A 23 -9.47 10.79 -5.74
N ASP A 24 -9.19 11.80 -6.56
CA ASP A 24 -8.72 11.61 -7.93
C ASP A 24 -7.32 10.99 -7.93
N PHE A 25 -6.44 11.42 -7.02
CA PHE A 25 -5.13 10.83 -6.84
C PHE A 25 -5.20 9.32 -6.52
N ILE A 26 -6.08 8.92 -5.59
CA ILE A 26 -6.30 7.51 -5.25
C ILE A 26 -6.84 6.75 -6.46
N ARG A 27 -7.89 7.26 -7.12
CA ARG A 27 -8.50 6.64 -8.30
C ARG A 27 -7.46 6.42 -9.40
N LEU A 28 -6.67 7.44 -9.71
CA LEU A 28 -5.62 7.36 -10.73
C LEU A 28 -4.51 6.38 -10.33
N GLY A 29 -4.15 6.33 -9.05
CA GLY A 29 -3.21 5.33 -8.52
C GLY A 29 -3.71 3.91 -8.74
N LEU A 30 -4.96 3.63 -8.39
CA LEU A 30 -5.59 2.32 -8.61
C LEU A 30 -5.68 1.98 -10.10
N LEU A 31 -6.19 2.90 -10.92
CA LEU A 31 -6.27 2.73 -12.37
C LEU A 31 -4.90 2.40 -12.96
N ARG A 32 -3.84 3.11 -12.54
CA ARG A 32 -2.48 2.83 -13.02
C ARG A 32 -2.01 1.43 -12.67
N CYS A 33 -2.37 0.90 -11.50
CA CYS A 33 -1.97 -0.44 -11.08
C CYS A 33 -2.75 -1.56 -11.79
N ILE A 34 -4.00 -1.31 -12.19
CA ILE A 34 -4.87 -2.33 -12.81
C ILE A 34 -4.94 -2.22 -14.35
N SER A 35 -4.44 -1.13 -14.93
CA SER A 35 -4.48 -0.92 -16.39
C SER A 35 -3.30 -1.60 -17.08
N ALA A 36 -3.55 -2.13 -18.27
CA ALA A 36 -2.51 -2.62 -19.17
C ALA A 36 -1.83 -1.45 -19.89
N VAL A 37 -0.83 -0.82 -19.24
CA VAL A 37 -0.08 0.32 -19.79
C VAL A 37 1.42 0.13 -19.62
N ASP A 38 2.19 0.37 -20.67
CA ASP A 38 3.63 0.06 -20.70
C ASP A 38 4.52 1.12 -20.05
N SER A 39 3.98 2.32 -19.83
CA SER A 39 4.75 3.42 -19.25
C SER A 39 3.87 4.45 -18.58
N GLY A 40 4.50 5.32 -17.79
CA GLY A 40 3.83 6.46 -17.19
C GLY A 40 3.24 7.43 -18.20
N ARG A 41 3.85 7.56 -19.39
CA ARG A 41 3.30 8.39 -20.49
C ARG A 41 2.12 7.72 -21.16
N HIS A 42 2.23 6.42 -21.46
CA HIS A 42 1.12 5.63 -22.00
C HIS A 42 -0.10 5.71 -21.06
N PHE A 43 0.11 5.60 -19.74
CA PHE A 43 -0.96 5.79 -18.76
C PHE A 43 -1.68 7.14 -18.88
N LEU A 44 -0.93 8.25 -18.96
CA LEU A 44 -1.53 9.59 -19.04
C LEU A 44 -2.30 9.81 -20.34
N GLN A 45 -1.73 9.36 -21.46
CA GLN A 45 -2.39 9.42 -22.76
C GLN A 45 -3.69 8.62 -22.77
N ASN A 46 -3.64 7.38 -22.27
CA ASN A 46 -4.83 6.54 -22.17
C ASN A 46 -5.91 7.16 -21.27
N ASN A 47 -5.49 7.84 -20.19
CA ASN A 47 -6.43 8.53 -19.30
C ASN A 47 -7.13 9.72 -19.97
N GLU A 48 -6.42 10.45 -20.82
CA GLU A 48 -6.99 11.53 -21.64
C GLU A 48 -7.94 10.97 -22.72
N GLU A 49 -7.50 9.96 -23.47
CA GLU A 49 -8.25 9.40 -24.60
C GLU A 49 -9.52 8.67 -24.17
N ILE A 50 -9.47 7.87 -23.09
CA ILE A 50 -10.62 7.08 -22.64
C ILE A 50 -11.54 7.88 -21.72
N TYR A 51 -10.98 8.67 -20.79
CA TYR A 51 -11.76 9.32 -19.73
C TYR A 51 -11.89 10.83 -19.90
N GLY A 52 -11.30 11.43 -20.94
CA GLY A 52 -11.39 12.87 -21.21
C GLY A 52 -10.71 13.74 -20.16
N HIS A 53 -9.82 13.16 -19.35
CA HIS A 53 -9.16 13.85 -18.24
C HIS A 53 -7.70 14.14 -18.60
N LEU A 54 -7.44 15.34 -19.12
CA LEU A 54 -6.08 15.83 -19.32
C LEU A 54 -5.41 16.05 -17.95
N LEU A 55 -4.40 15.23 -17.66
CA LEU A 55 -3.63 15.31 -16.42
C LEU A 55 -2.16 15.60 -16.75
N PRO A 56 -1.63 16.79 -16.39
CA PRO A 56 -0.24 17.10 -16.67
C PRO A 56 0.71 16.09 -16.02
N HIS A 57 1.72 15.66 -16.78
CA HIS A 57 2.73 14.72 -16.31
C HIS A 57 3.40 15.17 -15.00
N SER A 58 3.74 16.45 -14.91
CA SER A 58 4.33 17.04 -13.71
C SER A 58 3.38 16.95 -12.52
N THR A 59 2.09 17.21 -12.69
CA THR A 59 1.09 17.17 -11.61
C THR A 59 0.97 15.78 -11.01
N TYR A 60 0.76 14.75 -11.85
CA TYR A 60 0.59 13.39 -11.35
C TYR A 60 1.87 12.84 -10.71
N PHE A 61 2.99 12.84 -11.43
CA PHE A 61 4.22 12.18 -10.96
C PHE A 61 4.90 12.94 -9.81
N LYS A 62 4.78 14.27 -9.70
CA LYS A 62 5.23 14.98 -8.49
C LYS A 62 4.38 14.60 -7.29
N SER A 63 3.09 14.36 -7.50
CA SER A 63 2.21 14.03 -6.40
C SER A 63 2.45 12.65 -5.78
N LEU A 64 3.02 11.71 -6.53
CA LEU A 64 3.48 10.41 -6.01
C LEU A 64 4.59 10.55 -4.95
N LYS A 65 5.32 11.68 -4.95
CA LYS A 65 6.38 11.97 -3.99
C LYS A 65 5.87 12.65 -2.71
N SER A 66 4.56 12.86 -2.60
CA SER A 66 3.97 13.60 -1.48
C SER A 66 3.90 12.73 -0.23
N HIS A 67 4.73 13.05 0.77
CA HIS A 67 4.67 12.38 2.08
C HIS A 67 3.29 12.45 2.73
N ARG A 68 2.62 13.60 2.60
CA ARG A 68 1.22 13.79 3.05
C ARG A 68 0.27 12.75 2.43
N ARG A 69 0.39 12.50 1.13
CA ARG A 69 -0.45 11.52 0.43
C ARG A 69 -0.09 10.09 0.81
N THR A 70 1.16 9.81 1.18
CA THR A 70 1.54 8.52 1.77
C THR A 70 0.77 8.27 3.06
N LEU A 71 0.76 9.24 4.00
CA LEU A 71 0.01 9.12 5.26
C LEU A 71 -1.50 8.92 5.01
N MET A 72 -2.06 9.65 4.05
CA MET A 72 -3.46 9.46 3.64
C MET A 72 -3.73 8.05 3.11
N LEU A 73 -2.84 7.51 2.27
CA LEU A 73 -2.98 6.16 1.72
C LEU A 73 -2.86 5.09 2.82
N GLU A 74 -1.97 5.27 3.79
CA GLU A 74 -1.86 4.39 4.96
C GLU A 74 -3.16 4.37 5.77
N ALA A 75 -3.73 5.55 6.07
CA ALA A 75 -5.01 5.65 6.78
C ALA A 75 -6.18 5.05 5.97
N LEU A 76 -6.15 5.19 4.63
CA LEU A 76 -7.16 4.60 3.77
C LEU A 76 -7.04 3.07 3.71
N GLU A 77 -5.83 2.55 3.57
CA GLU A 77 -5.56 1.10 3.54
C GLU A 77 -6.07 0.43 4.80
N GLN A 78 -5.73 0.96 5.98
CA GLN A 78 -6.15 0.41 7.26
C GLN A 78 -7.68 0.31 7.36
N GLN A 79 -8.39 1.41 7.08
CA GLN A 79 -9.85 1.42 7.16
C GLN A 79 -10.51 0.56 6.08
N SER A 80 -9.95 0.53 4.86
CA SER A 80 -10.48 -0.30 3.78
C SER A 80 -10.31 -1.79 4.12
N TYR A 81 -9.15 -2.16 4.66
CA TYR A 81 -8.86 -3.52 5.06
C TYR A 81 -9.82 -4.00 6.15
N GLN A 82 -10.03 -3.20 7.20
CA GLN A 82 -11.00 -3.52 8.25
C GLN A 82 -12.41 -3.70 7.70
N LEU A 83 -12.86 -2.77 6.84
CA LEU A 83 -14.19 -2.85 6.24
C LEU A 83 -14.38 -4.11 5.40
N HIS A 84 -13.37 -4.47 4.59
CA HIS A 84 -13.43 -5.69 3.79
C HIS A 84 -13.39 -6.95 4.66
N ALA A 85 -12.59 -6.96 5.73
CA ALA A 85 -12.54 -8.08 6.67
C ALA A 85 -13.90 -8.31 7.35
N GLU A 86 -14.53 -7.24 7.86
CA GLU A 86 -15.87 -7.29 8.46
C GLU A 86 -16.93 -7.75 7.46
N THR A 87 -16.87 -7.26 6.22
CA THR A 87 -17.80 -7.63 5.15
C THR A 87 -17.68 -9.13 4.83
N LEU A 88 -16.45 -9.62 4.65
CA LEU A 88 -16.20 -11.04 4.35
C LEU A 88 -16.64 -11.93 5.52
N LEU A 89 -16.35 -11.52 6.76
CA LEU A 89 -16.82 -12.25 7.94
C LEU A 89 -18.35 -12.32 8.01
N SER A 90 -19.05 -11.22 7.70
CA SER A 90 -20.53 -11.19 7.66
C SER A 90 -21.12 -12.12 6.60
N GLN A 91 -20.34 -12.45 5.56
CA GLN A 91 -20.68 -13.43 4.53
C GLN A 91 -20.28 -14.86 4.92
N GLY A 92 -19.76 -15.07 6.14
CA GLY A 92 -19.35 -16.37 6.64
C GLY A 92 -17.98 -16.83 6.12
N ILE A 93 -17.17 -15.92 5.56
CA ILE A 93 -15.83 -16.25 5.07
C ILE A 93 -14.86 -16.38 6.24
N ASP A 94 -14.49 -17.62 6.53
CA ASP A 94 -13.35 -18.00 7.34
C ASP A 94 -12.76 -19.30 6.77
N TYR A 95 -11.66 -19.20 6.04
CA TYR A 95 -11.03 -20.34 5.35
C TYR A 95 -10.31 -21.29 6.30
N ILE A 96 -10.01 -20.87 7.53
CA ILE A 96 -9.29 -21.68 8.53
C ILE A 96 -10.16 -22.06 9.73
N LYS A 97 -11.49 -21.85 9.63
CA LYS A 97 -12.48 -22.20 10.66
C LYS A 97 -12.40 -23.64 11.18
N ALA A 98 -11.87 -24.56 10.37
CA ALA A 98 -11.66 -25.95 10.76
C ALA A 98 -10.58 -26.13 11.86
N PHE A 99 -9.79 -25.09 12.17
CA PHE A 99 -8.67 -25.09 13.10
C PHE A 99 -8.92 -24.09 14.25
N PRO A 100 -9.82 -24.41 15.20
CA PRO A 100 -10.18 -23.50 16.29
C PRO A 100 -9.00 -23.09 17.18
N GLU A 101 -7.96 -23.91 17.26
CA GLU A 101 -6.71 -23.58 17.94
C GLU A 101 -6.01 -22.33 17.38
N LEU A 102 -6.37 -21.88 16.16
CA LEU A 102 -5.82 -20.71 15.51
C LEU A 102 -6.65 -19.43 15.75
N ASP A 103 -7.78 -19.50 16.46
CA ASP A 103 -8.71 -18.36 16.60
C ASP A 103 -8.10 -17.14 17.30
N GLU A 104 -7.14 -17.34 18.19
CA GLU A 104 -6.42 -16.26 18.87
C GLU A 104 -5.22 -15.73 18.06
N TYR A 105 -4.94 -16.30 16.89
CA TYR A 105 -3.75 -15.99 16.10
C TYR A 105 -4.09 -15.24 14.81
N THR A 106 -3.26 -14.26 14.50
CA THR A 106 -3.19 -13.71 13.14
C THR A 106 -2.36 -14.66 12.28
N VAL A 107 -3.00 -15.25 11.27
CA VAL A 107 -2.36 -16.23 10.38
C VAL A 107 -2.20 -15.62 8.99
N GLU A 108 -0.96 -15.34 8.60
CA GLU A 108 -0.63 -14.67 7.35
C GLU A 108 0.45 -15.44 6.58
N ALA A 109 0.30 -15.52 5.27
CA ALA A 109 1.38 -15.92 4.37
C ALA A 109 2.03 -14.67 3.78
N ALA A 110 3.30 -14.43 4.10
CA ALA A 110 4.04 -13.26 3.65
C ALA A 110 5.08 -13.62 2.60
N ASP A 111 5.16 -12.83 1.53
CA ASP A 111 6.11 -13.03 0.45
C ASP A 111 6.71 -11.70 -0.05
N GLY A 112 7.94 -11.82 -0.53
CA GLY A 112 8.74 -10.78 -1.13
C GLY A 112 8.36 -10.49 -2.57
N HIS A 113 8.10 -9.22 -2.87
CA HIS A 113 7.89 -8.79 -4.25
C HIS A 113 8.87 -7.68 -4.63
N PHE A 114 9.75 -7.99 -5.58
CA PHE A 114 10.72 -7.05 -6.14
C PHE A 114 10.33 -6.65 -7.55
N ILE A 115 10.22 -5.34 -7.74
CA ILE A 115 9.98 -4.72 -9.04
C ILE A 115 11.32 -4.20 -9.53
N ASP A 116 11.71 -4.62 -10.73
CA ASP A 116 12.97 -4.21 -11.32
C ASP A 116 13.02 -2.69 -11.53
N HIS A 117 14.23 -2.16 -11.57
CA HIS A 117 14.48 -0.74 -11.75
C HIS A 117 13.93 -0.26 -13.10
N ALA A 118 13.48 1.00 -13.16
CA ALA A 118 13.08 1.60 -14.43
C ALA A 118 14.29 1.72 -15.36
N CYS A 119 14.08 1.58 -16.67
CA CYS A 119 15.14 1.63 -17.70
C CYS A 119 16.10 2.83 -17.56
N HIS A 120 15.59 3.99 -17.12
CA HIS A 120 16.37 5.23 -16.96
C HIS A 120 16.78 5.52 -15.51
N THR A 121 16.83 4.51 -14.65
CA THR A 121 17.30 4.69 -13.27
C THR A 121 18.79 5.00 -13.29
N GLU A 122 19.17 6.10 -12.64
CA GLU A 122 20.58 6.47 -12.50
C GLU A 122 21.33 5.40 -11.71
N LYS A 123 22.50 5.04 -12.22
CA LYS A 123 23.41 4.11 -11.54
C LYS A 123 24.05 4.82 -10.35
N ASN A 124 24.26 4.08 -9.26
CA ASN A 124 25.01 4.57 -8.11
C ASN A 124 26.51 4.78 -8.44
N SER A 125 27.28 5.27 -7.47
CA SER A 125 28.73 5.48 -7.57
C SER A 125 29.54 4.25 -7.99
N HIS A 126 28.97 3.04 -7.85
CA HIS A 126 29.57 1.77 -8.25
C HIS A 126 28.99 1.19 -9.54
N GLY A 127 28.22 1.98 -10.31
CA GLY A 127 27.63 1.54 -11.58
C GLY A 127 26.44 0.59 -11.43
N LYS A 128 25.86 0.45 -10.23
CA LYS A 128 24.76 -0.48 -9.93
C LYS A 128 23.42 0.24 -9.78
N VAL A 129 22.36 -0.49 -10.08
CA VAL A 129 20.96 -0.16 -9.83
C VAL A 129 20.34 -1.29 -9.04
N TYR A 130 19.35 -0.99 -8.21
CA TYR A 130 18.69 -1.99 -7.36
C TYR A 130 17.19 -1.95 -7.59
N ALA A 131 16.58 -3.14 -7.58
CA ALA A 131 15.13 -3.30 -7.57
C ALA A 131 14.52 -2.68 -6.29
N ALA A 132 13.32 -2.13 -6.42
CA ALA A 132 12.50 -1.78 -5.27
C ALA A 132 11.80 -3.06 -4.77
N GLY A 133 11.78 -3.26 -3.46
CA GLY A 133 11.29 -4.49 -2.85
C GLY A 133 10.37 -4.22 -1.67
N SER A 134 9.29 -4.95 -1.59
CA SER A 134 8.30 -4.88 -0.51
C SER A 134 7.84 -6.28 -0.11
N ILE A 135 7.34 -6.43 1.11
CA ILE A 135 6.70 -7.65 1.58
C ILE A 135 5.19 -7.42 1.59
N TYR A 136 4.46 -8.35 1.00
CA TYR A 136 3.00 -8.42 1.05
C TYR A 136 2.58 -9.62 1.89
N ALA A 137 1.44 -9.52 2.57
CA ALA A 137 0.84 -10.63 3.29
C ALA A 137 -0.56 -10.92 2.79
N LEU A 138 -0.87 -12.21 2.70
CA LEU A 138 -2.20 -12.75 2.56
C LEU A 138 -2.70 -13.21 3.93
N ASN A 139 -3.80 -12.63 4.41
CA ASN A 139 -4.49 -13.13 5.58
C ASN A 139 -5.18 -14.44 5.23
N LEU A 140 -4.74 -15.54 5.84
CA LEU A 140 -5.24 -16.87 5.50
C LEU A 140 -6.66 -17.12 5.99
N ARG A 141 -7.16 -16.30 6.92
CA ARG A 141 -8.54 -16.41 7.42
C ARG A 141 -9.56 -15.88 6.42
N ASN A 142 -9.29 -14.73 5.81
CA ASN A 142 -10.26 -14.04 4.94
C ASN A 142 -9.79 -13.81 3.50
N GLY A 143 -8.55 -14.17 3.16
CA GLY A 143 -7.99 -14.06 1.82
C GLY A 143 -7.63 -12.63 1.41
N LEU A 144 -7.61 -11.66 2.32
CA LEU A 144 -7.22 -10.29 2.00
C LEU A 144 -5.71 -10.14 1.87
N LEU A 145 -5.28 -9.43 0.83
CA LEU A 145 -3.89 -9.02 0.64
C LEU A 145 -3.65 -7.65 1.26
N ARG A 146 -2.47 -7.47 1.85
CA ARG A 146 -2.00 -6.18 2.38
C ARG A 146 -0.51 -5.97 2.16
N PHE A 147 -0.11 -4.71 2.17
CA PHE A 147 1.29 -4.32 2.26
C PHE A 147 1.75 -4.45 3.71
N LEU A 148 2.87 -5.16 3.97
CA LEU A 148 3.43 -5.28 5.32
C LEU A 148 4.55 -4.28 5.57
N CYS A 149 5.60 -4.31 4.75
CA CYS A 149 6.73 -3.41 4.92
C CYS A 149 7.56 -3.22 3.66
N LEU A 150 8.23 -2.07 3.59
CA LEU A 150 9.20 -1.77 2.56
C LEU A 150 10.53 -2.45 2.91
N VAL A 151 11.07 -3.22 1.97
CA VAL A 151 12.42 -3.80 2.09
C VAL A 151 13.46 -2.79 1.64
N THR A 152 13.27 -2.24 0.44
CA THR A 152 14.09 -1.18 -0.15
C THR A 152 13.29 -0.41 -1.21
N ASN A 153 13.57 0.89 -1.35
CA ASN A 153 13.01 1.73 -2.41
C ASN A 153 13.86 1.72 -3.70
N GLY A 154 14.80 0.77 -3.85
CA GLY A 154 15.69 0.69 -5.02
C GLY A 154 16.96 1.53 -4.92
N THR A 155 17.18 2.25 -3.81
CA THR A 155 18.44 3.01 -3.59
C THR A 155 19.59 2.12 -3.13
N GLN A 156 19.29 1.03 -2.42
CA GLN A 156 20.29 0.14 -1.82
C GLN A 156 19.78 -1.31 -1.80
N ARG A 157 20.69 -2.29 -1.85
CA ARG A 157 20.35 -3.70 -1.67
C ARG A 157 20.02 -3.98 -0.20
N HIS A 158 18.90 -4.64 0.05
CA HIS A 158 18.49 -5.08 1.39
C HIS A 158 17.97 -6.52 1.34
N GLN A 159 18.02 -7.19 2.48
CA GLN A 159 17.42 -8.51 2.67
C GLN A 159 16.06 -8.38 3.36
N GLU A 160 15.17 -9.31 3.07
CA GLU A 160 13.77 -9.28 3.48
C GLU A 160 13.58 -9.73 4.92
N ILE A 161 14.26 -10.81 5.32
CA ILE A 161 14.12 -11.44 6.64
C ILE A 161 14.34 -10.43 7.79
N PRO A 162 15.37 -9.57 7.79
CA PRO A 162 15.52 -8.55 8.84
C PRO A 162 14.35 -7.55 8.89
N ARG A 163 13.79 -7.19 7.73
CA ARG A 163 12.67 -6.23 7.62
C ARG A 163 11.37 -6.85 8.10
N LEU A 164 11.12 -8.11 7.73
CA LEU A 164 9.99 -8.90 8.22
C LEU A 164 10.05 -9.08 9.73
N ARG A 165 11.22 -9.51 10.26
CA ARG A 165 11.42 -9.68 11.71
C ARG A 165 11.14 -8.39 12.48
N GLY A 166 11.70 -7.27 12.03
CA GLY A 166 11.47 -5.98 12.67
C GLY A 166 9.99 -5.54 12.65
N HIS A 167 9.26 -5.89 11.58
CA HIS A 167 7.82 -5.65 11.51
C HIS A 167 7.05 -6.48 12.54
N ILE A 168 7.31 -7.79 12.61
CA ILE A 168 6.66 -8.72 13.56
C ILE A 168 6.93 -8.29 15.01
N GLU A 169 8.19 -7.97 15.34
CA GLU A 169 8.56 -7.53 16.68
C GLU A 169 7.85 -6.21 17.08
N LYS A 170 7.68 -5.28 16.14
CA LYS A 170 6.97 -4.02 16.38
C LYS A 170 5.48 -4.26 16.62
N GLN A 171 4.83 -5.11 15.82
CA GLN A 171 3.42 -5.46 16.00
C GLN A 171 3.18 -6.12 17.37
N ASN A 172 4.00 -7.12 17.72
CA ASN A 172 3.86 -7.83 18.99
C ASN A 172 4.05 -6.90 20.20
N LYS A 173 4.95 -5.91 20.11
CA LYS A 173 5.12 -4.89 21.14
C LYS A 173 3.89 -3.98 21.27
N GLY A 174 3.29 -3.58 20.15
CA GLY A 174 2.07 -2.77 20.13
C GLY A 174 0.91 -3.45 20.85
N ASN A 175 0.63 -4.72 20.51
CA ASN A 175 -0.46 -5.49 21.12
C ASN A 175 -0.26 -5.70 22.64
N ASN A 176 0.99 -5.89 23.08
CA ASN A 176 1.30 -6.02 24.51
C ASN A 176 1.10 -4.73 25.32
N THR A 177 1.14 -3.56 24.68
CA THR A 177 0.83 -2.28 25.37
C THR A 177 -0.67 -2.03 25.50
N SER A 178 -1.49 -2.58 24.59
CA SER A 178 -2.95 -2.47 24.59
C SER A 178 -3.62 -3.26 25.73
N HIS A 179 -2.97 -4.29 26.26
CA HIS A 179 -3.48 -5.15 27.33
C HIS A 179 -3.07 -4.73 28.75
N LYS A 180 -2.49 -3.53 28.92
CA LYS A 180 -2.05 -2.99 30.23
C LYS A 180 -2.98 -1.92 30.83
N HIS A 181 -4.20 -1.78 30.32
CA HIS A 181 -5.19 -0.83 30.85
C HIS A 181 -6.52 -1.51 31.14
#